data_AF-A0A7S2AUW3-F1
#
_entry.id   AF-A0A7S2AUW3-F1
#
_cell.length_a   1.000
_cell.length_b   1.000
_cell.length_c   1.000
_cell.angle_alpha   90.00
_cell.angle_beta   90.00
_cell.angle_gamma   90.00
#
_symmetry.space_group_name_H-M   'P 1'
#
loop_
_entity.id
_entity.type
_entity.pdbx_description
1 polymer ?
#
loop_
_entity_poly.entity_id
_entity_poly.type
_entity_poly.pdbx_seq_one_letter_code
_entity_poly.pdbx_strand_id
1 'polypeptide(L)'
;ALLPPETPTRLVKPPGVEREAATWFRAVLPRLRVLHLRKHGANKILDVPDADSDDVASSLPPLTEEDVTSFTELHECIQHPGDVLYVPHGWHHAVLNGPDDFSVAVTQNYVSTANFTDAYAICMKKRPKMTKRWLTGLETARPDLAVAARGVEDDGTYSTSSSSSSSSSDSEDTEGSEDEYSDFN
;
A
#
# COMPACT_ATOMS: atom_id res chain seq x y z
N ALA A 1 7.32 -9.20 6.10
CA ALA A 1 5.98 -9.64 6.52
C ALA A 1 4.95 -9.18 5.51
N LEU A 2 3.98 -10.03 5.18
CA LEU A 2 2.90 -9.80 4.22
C LEU A 2 1.55 -10.17 4.88
N LEU A 3 0.55 -9.30 4.76
CA LEU A 3 -0.80 -9.54 5.26
C LEU A 3 -1.86 -9.24 4.17
N PRO A 4 -2.96 -10.03 4.11
CA PRO A 4 -4.05 -9.80 3.17
C PRO A 4 -4.70 -8.41 3.31
N PRO A 5 -5.30 -7.86 2.23
CA PRO A 5 -5.89 -6.53 2.21
C PRO A 5 -7.06 -6.35 3.18
N GLU A 6 -7.69 -7.44 3.61
CA GLU A 6 -8.79 -7.43 4.59
C GLU A 6 -8.29 -7.17 6.02
N THR A 7 -6.97 -7.24 6.25
CA THR A 7 -6.41 -7.04 7.59
C THR A 7 -6.72 -5.62 8.08
N PRO A 8 -7.36 -5.46 9.26
CA PRO A 8 -7.71 -4.14 9.77
C PRO A 8 -6.50 -3.20 9.84
N THR A 9 -6.59 -2.03 9.19
CA THR A 9 -5.46 -1.07 9.11
C THR A 9 -5.00 -0.62 10.50
N ARG A 10 -5.89 -0.58 11.51
CA ARG A 10 -5.51 -0.25 12.90
C ARG A 10 -4.59 -1.28 13.55
N LEU A 11 -4.59 -2.53 13.09
CA LEU A 11 -3.69 -3.59 13.57
C LEU A 11 -2.32 -3.49 12.89
N VAL A 12 -2.32 -3.17 11.59
CA VAL A 12 -1.08 -3.03 10.81
C VAL A 12 -0.38 -1.68 11.06
N LYS A 13 -1.15 -0.62 11.25
CA LYS A 13 -0.70 0.76 11.46
C LYS A 13 -1.41 1.36 12.67
N PRO A 14 -1.11 0.88 13.88
CA PRO A 14 -1.73 1.41 15.08
C PRO A 14 -1.38 2.90 15.28
N PRO A 15 -2.31 3.71 15.81
CA PRO A 15 -2.05 5.12 16.08
C PRO A 15 -0.93 5.27 17.12
N GLY A 16 -0.08 6.28 16.95
CA GLY A 16 1.02 6.56 17.87
C GLY A 16 2.29 5.74 17.66
N VAL A 17 2.28 4.74 16.77
CA VAL A 17 3.51 4.04 16.36
C VAL A 17 4.12 4.72 15.15
N GLU A 18 5.41 5.02 15.25
CA GLU A 18 6.18 5.59 14.16
C GLU A 18 6.21 4.64 12.96
N ARG A 19 6.36 5.20 11.75
CA ARG A 19 6.34 4.43 10.50
C ARG A 19 7.69 3.78 10.17
N GLU A 20 8.65 3.82 11.09
CA GLU A 20 9.95 3.17 10.91
C GLU A 20 9.81 1.65 10.93
N ALA A 21 10.52 0.98 10.02
CA ALA A 21 10.49 -0.48 9.93
C ALA A 21 10.93 -1.14 11.24
N ALA A 22 12.05 -0.71 11.83
CA ALA A 22 12.56 -1.28 13.08
C ALA A 22 11.51 -1.22 14.21
N THR A 23 10.88 -0.05 14.40
CA THR A 23 9.80 0.15 15.38
C THR A 23 8.59 -0.74 15.10
N TRP A 24 8.19 -0.88 13.84
CA TRP A 24 7.08 -1.77 13.45
C TRP A 24 7.39 -3.23 13.77
N PHE A 25 8.61 -3.70 13.43
CA PHE A 25 9.03 -5.08 13.71
C PHE A 25 9.18 -5.37 15.20
N ARG A 26 9.54 -4.37 16.02
CA ARG A 26 9.61 -4.50 17.48
C ARG A 26 8.24 -4.46 18.15
N ALA A 27 7.37 -3.52 17.78
CA ALA A 27 6.12 -3.25 18.52
C ALA A 27 4.88 -3.92 17.92
N VAL A 28 4.80 -4.06 16.60
CA VAL A 28 3.58 -4.51 15.89
C VAL A 28 3.67 -5.99 15.54
N LEU A 29 4.79 -6.44 14.96
CA LEU A 29 4.94 -7.83 14.49
C LEU A 29 4.68 -8.88 15.59
N PRO A 30 5.17 -8.74 16.84
CA PRO A 30 4.90 -9.73 17.88
C PRO A 30 3.41 -9.89 18.17
N ARG A 31 2.64 -8.79 18.11
CA ARG A 31 1.18 -8.81 18.31
C ARG A 31 0.46 -9.54 17.18
N LEU A 32 0.90 -9.33 15.94
CA LEU A 32 0.35 -10.03 14.76
C LEU A 32 0.66 -11.53 14.81
N ARG A 33 1.85 -11.93 15.30
CA ARG A 33 2.18 -13.34 15.56
C ARG A 33 1.26 -13.96 16.61
N VAL A 34 0.95 -13.24 17.69
CA VAL A 34 -0.03 -13.70 18.70
C VAL A 34 -1.41 -13.91 18.08
N LEU A 35 -1.90 -12.98 17.26
CA LEU A 35 -3.18 -13.14 16.56
C LEU A 35 -3.18 -14.36 15.62
N HIS A 36 -2.11 -14.52 14.83
CA HIS A 36 -1.96 -15.66 13.93
C HIS A 36 -1.99 -16.99 14.69
N LEU A 37 -1.24 -17.12 15.78
CA LEU A 37 -1.22 -18.33 16.60
C LEU A 37 -2.58 -18.64 17.24
N ARG A 38 -3.23 -17.62 17.81
CA ARG A 38 -4.58 -17.78 18.41
C ARG A 38 -5.58 -18.26 17.38
N LYS A 39 -5.53 -17.72 16.15
CA LYS A 39 -6.43 -18.13 15.07
C LYS A 39 -6.22 -19.57 14.62
N HIS A 40 -4.97 -20.04 14.56
CA HIS A 40 -4.66 -21.41 14.14
C HIS A 40 -4.63 -22.42 15.30
N GLY A 41 -5.18 -22.06 16.47
CA GLY A 41 -5.35 -23.00 17.60
C GLY A 41 -4.04 -23.41 18.28
N ALA A 42 -2.95 -22.68 18.05
CA ALA A 42 -1.68 -22.94 18.69
C ALA A 42 -1.66 -22.32 20.10
N ASN A 43 -1.95 -23.14 21.13
CA ASN A 43 -1.82 -22.77 22.55
C ASN A 43 -0.36 -22.65 23.04
N LYS A 44 0.59 -22.32 22.16
CA LYS A 44 2.00 -22.22 22.54
C LYS A 44 2.31 -20.77 22.89
N ILE A 45 2.56 -20.54 24.17
CA ILE A 45 3.23 -19.36 24.70
C ILE A 45 4.52 -19.20 23.88
N LEU A 46 4.56 -18.21 22.99
CA LEU A 46 5.83 -17.73 22.50
C LEU A 46 6.47 -17.03 23.69
N ASP A 47 7.71 -17.41 24.02
CA ASP A 47 8.58 -16.57 24.83
C ASP A 47 8.64 -15.21 24.14
N VAL A 48 7.87 -14.26 24.65
CA VAL A 48 8.01 -12.86 24.29
C VAL A 48 9.37 -12.49 24.85
N PRO A 49 10.38 -12.14 24.02
CA PRO A 49 11.65 -11.67 24.54
C PRO A 49 11.38 -10.54 25.54
N ASP A 50 12.03 -10.59 26.70
CA ASP A 50 11.84 -9.63 27.79
C ASP A 50 11.76 -8.22 27.22
N ALA A 51 10.57 -7.62 27.31
CA ALA A 51 10.31 -6.28 26.83
C ALA A 51 11.16 -5.32 27.66
N ASP A 52 12.21 -4.76 27.06
CA ASP A 52 12.93 -3.62 27.63
C ASP A 52 11.92 -2.53 28.00
N SER A 53 12.03 -2.00 29.22
CA SER A 53 11.04 -1.15 29.90
C SER A 53 10.65 0.17 29.21
N ASP A 54 11.27 0.50 28.07
CA ASP A 54 10.94 1.64 27.21
C ASP A 54 10.03 1.25 26.02
N ASP A 55 9.26 0.16 26.16
CA ASP A 55 8.64 -0.51 25.02
C ASP A 55 7.41 0.24 24.47
N VAL A 56 7.53 0.76 23.26
CA VAL A 56 6.40 1.27 22.44
C VAL A 56 5.28 0.22 22.32
N ALA A 57 5.59 -1.07 22.46
CA ALA A 57 4.59 -2.14 22.49
C ALA A 57 3.61 -2.02 23.68
N SER A 58 4.05 -1.47 24.82
CA SER A 58 3.23 -1.33 26.04
C SER A 58 2.19 -0.21 25.96
N SER A 59 2.40 0.79 25.10
CA SER A 59 1.46 1.91 24.90
C SER A 59 0.36 1.59 23.89
N LEU A 60 0.43 0.44 23.24
CA LEU A 60 -0.55 0.02 22.26
C LEU A 60 -1.85 -0.48 22.91
N PRO A 61 -3.03 -0.20 22.32
CA PRO A 61 -4.30 -0.69 22.84
C PRO A 61 -4.32 -2.23 22.86
N PRO A 62 -4.93 -2.88 23.86
CA PRO A 62 -4.97 -4.35 23.97
C PRO A 62 -5.67 -5.00 22.76
N LEU A 63 -5.28 -6.24 22.44
CA LEU A 63 -5.95 -7.03 21.40
C LEU A 63 -7.35 -7.45 21.89
N THR A 64 -8.36 -7.31 21.04
CA THR A 64 -9.74 -7.72 21.32
C THR A 64 -10.05 -9.10 20.71
N GLU A 65 -11.15 -9.74 21.13
CA GLU A 65 -11.64 -10.96 20.47
C GLU A 65 -12.08 -10.70 19.02
N GLU A 66 -12.56 -9.48 18.74
CA GLU A 66 -12.86 -9.05 17.37
C GLU A 66 -11.58 -9.02 16.51
N ASP A 67 -10.43 -8.66 17.08
CA ASP A 67 -9.15 -8.72 16.37
C ASP A 67 -8.79 -10.15 16.00
N VAL A 68 -8.98 -11.09 16.92
CA VAL A 68 -8.67 -12.51 16.68
C VAL A 68 -9.55 -13.09 15.57
N THR A 69 -10.85 -12.75 15.59
CA THR A 69 -11.81 -13.25 14.60
C THR A 69 -11.64 -12.61 13.22
N SER A 70 -11.33 -11.32 13.16
CA SER A 70 -11.12 -10.60 11.88
C SER A 70 -9.73 -10.81 11.27
N PHE A 71 -8.73 -11.17 12.07
CA PHE A 71 -7.38 -11.41 11.58
C PHE A 71 -7.36 -12.59 10.61
N THR A 72 -6.73 -12.47 9.44
CA THR A 72 -6.73 -13.53 8.43
C THR A 72 -5.54 -14.46 8.56
N GLU A 73 -4.37 -13.95 8.17
CA GLU A 73 -3.12 -14.71 8.07
C GLU A 73 -1.94 -13.74 8.13
N LEU A 74 -0.79 -14.24 8.59
CA LEU A 74 0.49 -13.53 8.58
C LEU A 74 1.49 -14.36 7.79
N HIS A 75 2.04 -13.81 6.71
CA HIS A 75 3.09 -14.47 5.95
C HIS A 75 4.44 -13.82 6.26
N GLU A 76 5.34 -14.60 6.83
CA GLU A 76 6.72 -14.20 7.11
C GLU A 76 7.68 -14.97 6.21
N CYS A 77 8.68 -14.27 5.69
CA CYS A 77 9.76 -14.87 4.92
C CYS A 77 11.04 -14.07 5.09
N ILE A 78 12.17 -14.75 4.87
CA ILE A 78 13.49 -14.15 4.70
C ILE A 78 13.81 -14.26 3.21
N GLN A 79 14.09 -13.13 2.58
CA GLN A 79 14.49 -13.08 1.18
C GLN A 79 16.01 -13.20 1.08
N HIS A 80 16.49 -14.15 0.28
CA HIS A 80 17.92 -14.34 0.01
C HIS A 80 18.32 -13.72 -1.34
N PRO A 81 19.63 -13.52 -1.59
CA PRO A 81 20.10 -13.03 -2.89
C PRO A 81 19.61 -13.92 -4.04
N GLY A 82 18.96 -13.31 -5.03
CA GLY A 82 18.39 -14.00 -6.19
C GLY A 82 16.91 -14.36 -6.05
N ASP A 83 16.33 -14.28 -4.85
CA ASP A 83 14.89 -14.52 -4.65
C ASP A 83 14.04 -13.38 -5.22
N VAL A 84 12.90 -13.74 -5.78
CA VAL A 84 11.90 -12.78 -6.28
C VAL A 84 10.63 -12.90 -5.45
N LEU A 85 10.22 -11.79 -4.84
CA LEU A 85 8.96 -11.70 -4.11
C LEU A 85 7.88 -11.05 -4.97
N TYR A 86 6.73 -11.71 -5.08
CA TYR A 86 5.51 -11.13 -5.62
C TYR A 86 4.62 -10.64 -4.48
N VAL A 87 4.32 -9.34 -4.47
CA VAL A 87 3.39 -8.72 -3.53
C VAL A 87 2.09 -8.42 -4.26
N PRO A 88 0.99 -9.14 -3.99
CA PRO A 88 -0.27 -8.88 -4.68
C PRO A 88 -0.83 -7.49 -4.36
N HIS A 89 -1.63 -6.95 -5.27
CA HIS A 89 -2.28 -5.67 -5.08
C HIS A 89 -3.10 -5.63 -3.77
N GLY A 90 -2.99 -4.53 -3.02
CA GLY A 90 -3.73 -4.30 -1.78
C GLY A 90 -3.10 -4.90 -0.52
N TRP A 91 -2.10 -5.78 -0.65
CA TRP A 91 -1.49 -6.44 0.50
C TRP A 91 -0.67 -5.48 1.36
N HIS A 92 -0.88 -5.57 2.67
CA HIS A 92 -0.05 -4.88 3.64
C HIS A 92 1.32 -5.56 3.71
N HIS A 93 2.39 -4.78 3.66
CA HIS A 93 3.75 -5.32 3.69
C HIS A 93 4.69 -4.45 4.51
N ALA A 94 5.60 -5.11 5.23
CA ALA A 94 6.68 -4.50 5.98
C ALA A 94 7.98 -5.26 5.69
N VAL A 95 9.05 -4.52 5.39
CA VAL A 95 10.37 -5.03 5.03
C VAL A 95 11.39 -4.45 6.01
N LEU A 96 12.28 -5.31 6.51
CA LEU A 96 13.43 -4.93 7.31
C LEU A 96 14.67 -5.57 6.67
N ASN A 97 15.65 -4.75 6.35
CA ASN A 97 16.93 -5.24 5.85
C ASN A 97 17.68 -5.91 7.01
N GLY A 98 18.37 -7.01 6.74
CA GLY A 98 19.13 -7.75 7.75
C GLY A 98 20.21 -6.89 8.42
N PRO A 99 20.55 -7.15 9.69
CA PRO A 99 21.52 -6.35 10.43
C PRO A 99 22.97 -6.60 9.98
N ASP A 100 23.25 -7.80 9.46
CA ASP A 100 24.62 -8.28 9.24
C ASP A 100 25.18 -7.94 7.85
N ASP A 101 24.32 -7.71 6.85
CA ASP A 101 24.71 -7.53 5.45
C ASP A 101 24.04 -6.33 4.78
N PHE A 102 24.79 -5.64 3.92
CA PHE A 102 24.24 -4.61 3.05
C PHE A 102 23.37 -5.22 1.95
N SER A 103 22.10 -4.82 1.88
CA SER A 103 21.14 -5.32 0.90
C SER A 103 20.97 -4.36 -0.28
N VAL A 104 21.00 -4.89 -1.50
CA VAL A 104 20.57 -4.19 -2.72
C VAL A 104 19.42 -4.96 -3.37
N ALA A 105 18.34 -4.25 -3.70
CA ALA A 105 17.18 -4.84 -4.37
C ALA A 105 16.61 -3.88 -5.42
N VAL A 106 15.91 -4.43 -6.40
CA VAL A 106 15.14 -3.70 -7.41
C VAL A 106 13.68 -4.11 -7.28
N THR A 107 12.77 -3.13 -7.31
CA THR A 107 11.32 -3.36 -7.24
C THR A 107 10.61 -2.66 -8.39
N GLN A 108 9.55 -3.29 -8.90
CA GLN A 108 8.68 -2.72 -9.92
C GLN A 108 7.22 -2.99 -9.59
N ASN A 109 6.47 -1.91 -9.38
CA ASN A 109 5.02 -1.98 -9.43
C ASN A 109 4.59 -2.10 -10.89
N TYR A 110 3.65 -2.98 -11.19
CA TYR A 110 3.14 -3.19 -12.55
C TYR A 110 1.61 -3.24 -12.59
N VAL A 111 1.07 -2.86 -13.75
CA VAL A 111 -0.32 -3.11 -14.13
C VAL A 111 -0.29 -4.15 -15.24
N SER A 112 -1.07 -5.20 -15.06
CA SER A 112 -1.31 -6.25 -16.05
C SER A 112 -2.76 -6.24 -16.49
N THR A 113 -3.10 -7.06 -17.47
CA THR A 113 -4.50 -7.27 -17.88
C THR A 113 -5.38 -7.73 -16.72
N ALA A 114 -4.83 -8.48 -15.76
CA ALA A 114 -5.58 -9.06 -14.65
C ALA A 114 -6.04 -8.04 -13.58
N ASN A 115 -5.27 -6.96 -13.37
CA ASN A 115 -5.58 -5.91 -12.39
C ASN A 115 -5.85 -4.54 -13.04
N PHE A 116 -6.07 -4.54 -14.35
CA PHE A 116 -6.15 -3.31 -15.13
C PHE A 116 -7.34 -2.44 -14.72
N THR A 117 -8.53 -3.02 -14.59
CA THR A 117 -9.76 -2.29 -14.26
C THR A 117 -9.65 -1.56 -12.93
N ASP A 118 -9.11 -2.25 -11.92
CA ASP A 118 -8.93 -1.69 -10.57
C ASP A 118 -7.89 -0.56 -10.60
N ALA A 119 -6.73 -0.81 -11.22
CA ALA A 119 -5.68 0.19 -11.34
C ALA A 119 -6.16 1.43 -12.13
N TYR A 120 -6.95 1.21 -13.18
CA TYR A 120 -7.53 2.27 -14.00
C TYR A 120 -8.55 3.09 -13.21
N ALA A 121 -9.47 2.46 -12.48
CA ALA A 121 -10.44 3.14 -11.60
C ALA A 121 -9.75 4.03 -10.56
N ILE A 122 -8.69 3.53 -9.93
CA ILE A 122 -7.87 4.30 -8.98
C ILE A 122 -7.23 5.51 -9.67
N CYS A 123 -6.68 5.31 -10.88
CA CYS A 123 -6.04 6.37 -11.64
C CYS A 123 -7.05 7.42 -12.14
N MET A 124 -8.26 7.02 -12.54
CA MET A 124 -9.33 7.95 -12.91
C MET A 124 -9.59 8.95 -11.78
N LYS A 125 -9.73 8.45 -10.55
CA LYS A 125 -9.98 9.26 -9.36
C LYS A 125 -8.79 10.13 -8.97
N LYS A 126 -7.59 9.52 -8.86
CA LYS A 126 -6.41 10.20 -8.30
C LYS A 126 -5.62 11.03 -9.31
N ARG A 127 -5.67 10.68 -10.60
CA ARG A 127 -4.81 11.25 -11.66
C ARG A 127 -5.55 11.41 -13.00
N PRO A 128 -6.68 12.13 -13.04
CA PRO A 128 -7.56 12.16 -14.22
C PRO A 128 -6.88 12.61 -15.52
N LYS A 129 -5.96 13.60 -15.47
CA LYS A 129 -5.21 14.06 -16.64
C LYS A 129 -4.29 12.96 -17.22
N MET A 130 -3.61 12.23 -16.35
CA MET A 130 -2.74 11.11 -16.74
C MET A 130 -3.58 9.98 -17.33
N THR A 131 -4.73 9.68 -16.72
CA THR A 131 -5.63 8.60 -17.15
C THR A 131 -6.24 8.86 -18.53
N LYS A 132 -6.58 10.12 -18.85
CA LYS A 132 -7.00 10.50 -20.22
C LYS A 132 -5.91 10.21 -21.25
N ARG A 133 -4.65 10.58 -20.97
CA ARG A 133 -3.51 10.27 -21.86
C ARG A 133 -3.26 8.77 -21.96
N TRP A 134 -3.43 8.05 -20.86
CA TRP A 134 -3.30 6.59 -20.84
C TRP A 134 -4.35 5.95 -21.74
N LEU A 135 -5.61 6.38 -21.67
CA LEU A 135 -6.68 5.91 -22.56
C LEU A 135 -6.36 6.14 -24.03
N THR A 136 -5.90 7.35 -24.41
CA THR A 136 -5.48 7.64 -25.79
C THR A 136 -4.35 6.70 -26.25
N GLY A 137 -3.38 6.40 -25.38
CA GLY A 137 -2.34 5.42 -25.69
C GLY A 137 -2.89 4.00 -25.86
N LEU A 138 -3.84 3.59 -25.01
CA LEU A 138 -4.49 2.28 -25.08
C LEU A 138 -5.31 2.12 -26.36
N GLU A 139 -6.01 3.16 -26.81
CA GLU A 139 -6.78 3.13 -28.07
C GLU A 139 -5.92 2.74 -29.28
N THR A 140 -4.63 3.10 -29.26
CA THR A 140 -3.69 2.74 -30.33
C THR A 140 -3.00 1.41 -30.07
N ALA A 141 -2.46 1.20 -28.86
CA ALA A 141 -1.58 0.07 -28.58
C ALA A 141 -2.31 -1.20 -28.13
N ARG A 142 -3.43 -1.05 -27.41
CA ARG A 142 -4.21 -2.13 -26.79
C ARG A 142 -5.70 -1.81 -26.77
N PRO A 143 -6.38 -1.85 -27.94
CA PRO A 143 -7.79 -1.50 -28.05
C PRO A 143 -8.72 -2.34 -27.16
N ASP A 144 -8.32 -3.58 -26.86
CA ASP A 144 -9.01 -4.48 -25.94
C ASP A 144 -9.11 -3.88 -24.53
N LEU A 145 -8.02 -3.30 -24.03
CA LEU A 145 -8.00 -2.63 -22.72
C LEU A 145 -8.66 -1.25 -22.76
N ALA A 146 -8.66 -0.57 -23.91
CA ALA A 146 -9.39 0.69 -24.07
C ALA A 146 -10.91 0.48 -23.93
N VAL A 147 -11.44 -0.63 -24.46
CA VAL A 147 -12.86 -1.00 -24.26
C VAL A 147 -13.13 -1.26 -22.77
N ALA A 148 -12.28 -2.05 -22.11
CA ALA A 148 -12.41 -2.29 -20.67
C ALA A 148 -12.37 -0.99 -19.86
N ALA A 149 -11.46 -0.07 -20.18
CA ALA A 149 -11.31 1.23 -19.53
C ALA A 149 -12.56 2.11 -19.63
N ARG A 150 -13.26 2.10 -20.77
CA ARG A 150 -14.52 2.86 -20.94
C ARG A 150 -15.68 2.24 -20.17
N GLY A 151 -15.63 0.93 -19.92
CA GLY A 151 -16.62 0.22 -19.11
C GLY A 151 -16.42 0.35 -17.60
N VAL A 152 -15.32 0.96 -17.14
CA VAL A 152 -15.09 1.22 -15.72
C VAL A 152 -15.97 2.40 -15.29
N GLU A 153 -17.03 2.10 -14.55
CA GLU A 153 -17.86 3.11 -13.90
C GLU A 153 -17.18 3.67 -12.65
N ASP A 154 -17.35 4.97 -12.39
CA ASP A 154 -16.86 5.62 -11.18
C ASP A 154 -17.78 5.27 -10.00
N ASP A 155 -17.71 4.04 -9.48
CA ASP A 155 -18.62 3.56 -8.44
C ASP A 155 -18.38 4.22 -7.04
N GLY A 156 -17.35 5.06 -6.89
CA GLY A 156 -17.07 5.76 -5.64
C GLY A 156 -16.53 4.91 -4.46
N THR A 157 -16.49 3.57 -4.50
CA THR A 157 -16.24 2.74 -3.29
C THR A 157 -14.78 2.38 -2.98
N TYR A 158 -13.80 2.76 -3.79
CA TYR A 158 -12.39 2.45 -3.48
C TYR A 158 -11.88 3.23 -2.25
N SER A 159 -11.82 2.55 -1.10
CA SER A 159 -11.16 3.04 0.12
C SER A 159 -9.65 2.84 0.01
N THR A 160 -8.94 3.93 -0.25
CA THR A 160 -7.48 3.95 -0.38
C THR A 160 -6.90 4.40 0.96
N SER A 161 -6.24 3.51 1.69
CA SER A 161 -5.51 3.87 2.93
C SER A 161 -4.10 4.40 2.66
N SER A 162 -3.96 5.30 1.67
CA SER A 162 -2.71 6.01 1.37
C SER A 162 -2.88 7.50 1.64
N SER A 163 -2.36 7.97 2.79
CA SER A 163 -2.19 9.39 3.09
C SER A 163 -0.99 9.93 2.30
N SER A 164 -1.25 10.68 1.25
CA SER A 164 -0.30 11.65 0.66
C SER A 164 -0.83 13.04 0.97
N SER A 165 -0.03 13.83 1.67
CA SER A 165 -0.28 15.20 2.10
C SER A 165 -0.61 16.14 0.93
N SER A 166 -1.70 16.88 1.05
CA SER A 166 -2.06 18.02 0.21
C SER A 166 -1.44 19.30 0.78
N SER A 167 -0.74 20.07 -0.04
CA SER A 167 -0.48 21.50 0.21
C SER A 167 -1.46 22.29 -0.67
N SER A 168 -2.16 23.25 -0.06
CA SER A 168 -3.26 24.02 -0.64
C SER A 168 -2.80 25.05 -1.67
N SER A 169 -3.69 25.32 -2.62
CA SER A 169 -3.61 26.28 -3.73
C SER A 169 -3.74 27.74 -3.29
N ASP A 170 -3.25 28.65 -4.15
CA ASP A 170 -3.88 29.96 -4.38
C ASP A 170 -3.97 30.19 -5.90
N SER A 171 -5.13 30.66 -6.34
CA SER A 171 -5.49 30.96 -7.73
C SER A 171 -5.61 32.47 -7.88
N GLU A 172 -5.07 33.05 -8.96
CA GLU A 172 -5.61 34.26 -9.55
C GLU A 172 -5.60 34.13 -11.08
N ASP A 173 -6.79 34.11 -11.67
CA ASP A 173 -7.03 34.27 -13.10
C ASP A 173 -6.89 35.75 -13.47
N THR A 174 -6.13 36.06 -14.52
CA THR A 174 -6.18 37.37 -15.17
C THR A 174 -6.32 37.16 -16.66
N GLU A 175 -7.45 37.59 -17.21
CA GLU A 175 -7.69 37.64 -18.64
C GLU A 175 -6.78 38.70 -19.28
N GLY A 176 -6.14 38.34 -20.39
CA GLY A 176 -5.25 39.21 -21.15
C GLY A 176 -5.26 38.83 -22.62
N SER A 177 -5.72 39.79 -23.42
CA SER A 177 -5.98 39.84 -24.85
C SER A 177 -4.94 39.25 -25.81
N GLU A 178 -5.48 38.84 -26.95
CA GLU A 178 -4.91 38.62 -28.29
C GLU A 178 -3.60 39.36 -28.58
N ASP A 179 -2.64 38.70 -29.23
CA ASP A 179 -1.85 39.29 -30.30
C ASP A 179 -1.17 38.20 -31.15
N GLU A 180 -1.36 38.34 -32.47
CA GLU A 180 -0.69 37.62 -33.55
C GLU A 180 0.83 37.75 -33.46
N TYR A 181 1.57 36.67 -33.76
CA TYR A 181 2.88 36.84 -34.38
C TYR A 181 3.14 35.81 -35.49
N SER A 182 3.50 36.42 -36.60
CA SER A 182 3.88 35.93 -37.91
C SER A 182 5.12 35.02 -37.93
N ASP A 183 5.18 34.22 -38.99
CA ASP A 183 6.40 33.69 -39.63
C ASP A 183 7.64 34.56 -39.46
N PHE A 184 8.79 33.93 -39.21
CA PHE A 184 10.03 34.22 -39.92
C PHE A 184 11.00 33.02 -39.86
N ASN A 185 11.21 32.43 -41.06
CA ASN A 185 12.40 31.79 -41.62
C ASN A 185 13.01 30.54 -40.96
#